data_AF-A0A7G5DX69-F1
#
_entry.id   AF-A0A7G5DX69-F1
#
_cell.length_a   1.000
_cell.length_b   1.000
_cell.length_c   1.000
_cell.angle_alpha   90.00
_cell.angle_beta   90.00
_cell.angle_gamma   90.00
#
_symmetry.space_group_name_H-M   'P 1'
#
loop_
_entity.id
_entity.type
_entity.pdbx_description
1 polymer ?
#
loop_
_entity_poly.entity_id
_entity_poly.type
_entity_poly.pdbx_seq_one_letter_code
_entity_poly.pdbx_strand_id
1 'polypeptide(L)'
;MKNPLLRNTQQASAFFGGYVLRIDQQDKYFPQCCGDLSDIHYWEKLTNGKDGFYAGHPQPKVKVDTNIITLDFTVEEFDEHFAPTPKDVLVSFEISSLKSAIEIVKQELENFKVRLEKINRDNNLNIERICELLIWNDED
;
A
#
# COMPACT_ATOMS: atom_id res chain seq x y z
N MET A 1 -22.62 16.41 33.24
CA MET A 1 -23.11 16.24 31.86
C MET A 1 -21.92 16.32 30.93
N LYS A 2 -21.58 15.22 30.23
CA LYS A 2 -20.51 15.20 29.23
C LYS A 2 -21.16 15.52 27.88
N ASN A 3 -20.62 16.51 27.18
CA ASN A 3 -21.08 16.90 25.85
C ASN A 3 -20.81 15.75 24.86
N PRO A 4 -21.81 15.12 24.22
CA PRO A 4 -21.62 13.95 23.38
C PRO A 4 -21.32 14.30 21.90
N LEU A 5 -20.93 15.54 21.61
CA LEU A 5 -20.64 15.98 20.25
C LEU A 5 -19.14 16.18 20.08
N LEU A 6 -18.58 15.45 19.10
CA LEU A 6 -17.19 15.39 18.62
C LEU A 6 -16.36 14.17 19.07
N ARG A 7 -16.86 12.97 18.75
CA ARG A 7 -16.02 11.87 18.26
C ARG A 7 -16.54 11.42 16.90
N ASN A 8 -16.42 12.30 15.91
CA ASN A 8 -16.58 11.98 14.49
C ASN A 8 -15.27 12.32 13.75
N THR A 9 -14.14 11.91 14.30
CA THR A 9 -13.01 11.54 13.43
C THR A 9 -13.41 10.20 12.81
N GLN A 10 -14.19 10.23 11.72
CA GLN A 10 -13.97 9.23 10.68
C GLN A 10 -12.50 9.39 10.34
N GLN A 11 -11.69 8.49 10.88
CA GLN A 11 -10.24 8.51 10.86
C GLN A 11 -9.82 8.75 9.42
N ALA A 12 -9.12 9.85 9.14
CA ALA A 12 -8.59 10.06 7.81
C ALA A 12 -7.70 8.85 7.51
N SER A 13 -8.06 8.09 6.49
CA SER A 13 -7.22 7.01 5.96
C SER A 13 -6.31 7.58 4.89
N ALA A 14 -5.20 6.89 4.61
CA ALA A 14 -4.44 7.19 3.42
C ALA A 14 -5.34 7.05 2.17
N PHE A 15 -4.92 7.68 1.07
CA PHE A 15 -5.66 7.60 -0.19
C PHE A 15 -5.78 6.14 -0.64
N PHE A 16 -7.02 5.70 -0.84
CA PHE A 16 -7.32 4.36 -1.30
C PHE A 16 -6.72 4.09 -2.68
N GLY A 17 -6.33 2.84 -2.90
CA GLY A 17 -5.91 2.33 -4.20
C GLY A 17 -4.50 1.76 -4.25
N GLY A 18 -3.73 1.74 -3.16
CA GLY A 18 -2.48 0.97 -3.01
C GLY A 18 -1.49 1.02 -4.19
N TYR A 19 -0.80 -0.10 -4.43
CA TYR A 19 0.27 -0.23 -5.42
C TYR A 19 0.09 -1.43 -6.35
N VAL A 20 0.47 -1.26 -7.61
CA VAL A 20 0.50 -2.34 -8.61
C VAL A 20 1.92 -2.91 -8.69
N LEU A 21 2.07 -4.24 -8.58
CA LEU A 21 3.34 -4.91 -8.85
C LEU A 21 3.46 -5.16 -10.35
N ARG A 22 4.48 -4.57 -10.97
CA ARG A 22 4.79 -4.74 -12.39
C ARG A 22 6.13 -5.45 -12.59
N ILE A 23 6.11 -6.56 -13.32
CA ILE A 23 7.30 -7.36 -13.65
C ILE A 23 7.31 -7.58 -15.16
N ASP A 24 8.45 -7.32 -15.81
CA ASP A 24 8.60 -7.41 -17.27
C ASP A 24 7.50 -6.65 -18.03
N GLN A 25 7.17 -5.45 -17.54
CA GLN A 25 6.11 -4.58 -18.07
C GLN A 25 4.68 -5.17 -17.99
N GLN A 26 4.48 -6.24 -17.23
CA GLN A 26 3.17 -6.84 -16.98
C GLN A 26 2.73 -6.59 -15.55
N ASP A 27 1.48 -6.16 -15.38
CA ASP A 27 0.87 -6.04 -14.06
C ASP A 27 0.55 -7.44 -13.53
N LYS A 28 1.19 -7.81 -12.42
CA LYS A 28 1.10 -9.14 -11.80
C LYS A 28 0.23 -9.16 -10.55
N TYR A 29 0.24 -8.07 -9.79
CA TYR A 29 -0.61 -7.89 -8.62
C TYR A 29 -1.22 -6.50 -8.62
N PHE A 30 -2.49 -6.44 -8.27
CA PHE A 30 -3.24 -5.21 -8.15
C PHE A 30 -3.60 -4.99 -6.68
N PRO A 31 -3.70 -3.72 -6.26
CA PRO A 31 -4.18 -3.38 -4.92
C PRO A 31 -5.60 -3.91 -4.73
N GLN A 32 -5.83 -4.57 -3.59
CA GLN A 32 -7.12 -5.21 -3.30
C GLN A 32 -8.01 -4.30 -2.46
N CYS A 33 -9.21 -4.77 -2.08
CA CYS A 33 -10.12 -3.95 -1.28
C CYS A 33 -9.44 -3.53 0.03
N CYS A 34 -9.67 -2.30 0.45
CA CYS A 34 -9.04 -1.68 1.64
C CYS A 34 -7.52 -1.42 1.53
N GLY A 35 -6.90 -1.58 0.36
CA GLY A 35 -5.54 -1.12 0.12
C GLY A 35 -5.46 0.40 -0.08
N ASP A 36 -4.38 1.01 0.38
CA ASP A 36 -4.14 2.46 0.34
C ASP A 36 -2.64 2.80 0.19
N LEU A 37 -2.31 4.08 0.06
CA LEU A 37 -0.92 4.49 -0.14
C LEU A 37 0.01 4.15 1.05
N SER A 38 -0.51 3.91 2.25
CA SER A 38 0.31 3.49 3.39
C SER A 38 0.81 2.05 3.26
N ASP A 39 0.25 1.27 2.32
CA ASP A 39 0.68 -0.10 2.04
C ASP A 39 2.16 -0.20 1.63
N ILE A 40 2.80 0.90 1.24
CA ILE A 40 4.23 0.97 0.94
C ILE A 40 5.08 0.45 2.10
N HIS A 41 4.62 0.65 3.35
CA HIS A 41 5.28 0.13 4.54
C HIS A 41 5.35 -1.39 4.58
N TYR A 42 4.33 -2.08 4.05
CA TYR A 42 4.34 -3.54 3.95
C TYR A 42 5.26 -4.03 2.84
N TRP A 43 5.33 -3.32 1.71
CA TRP A 43 6.32 -3.59 0.67
C TRP A 43 7.76 -3.41 1.20
N GLU A 44 8.01 -2.41 2.05
CA GLU A 44 9.30 -2.23 2.71
C GLU A 44 9.63 -3.33 3.69
N LYS A 45 8.68 -3.70 4.56
CA LYS A 45 8.84 -4.83 5.50
C LYS A 45 9.21 -6.11 4.77
N LEU A 46 8.56 -6.36 3.64
CA LEU A 46 8.80 -7.53 2.78
C LEU A 46 10.25 -7.59 2.28
N THR A 47 10.83 -6.48 1.83
CA THR A 47 12.25 -6.44 1.39
C THR A 47 13.27 -6.60 2.52
N ASN A 48 12.82 -6.46 3.77
CA ASN A 48 13.65 -6.58 4.96
C ASN A 48 13.51 -7.97 5.63
N GLY A 49 12.83 -8.91 4.96
CA GLY A 49 12.62 -10.27 5.48
C GLY A 49 11.78 -10.31 6.75
N LYS A 50 10.95 -9.29 6.98
CA LYS A 50 10.02 -9.26 8.10
C LYS A 50 8.73 -9.98 7.71
N ASP A 51 8.16 -10.69 8.68
CA ASP A 51 6.88 -11.35 8.51
C ASP A 51 5.73 -10.33 8.43
N GLY A 52 4.72 -10.66 7.61
CA GLY A 52 3.52 -9.87 7.44
C GLY A 52 3.58 -8.98 6.19
N PHE A 53 2.75 -9.33 5.21
CA PHE A 53 2.46 -8.49 4.06
C PHE A 53 0.95 -8.24 4.04
N TYR A 54 0.55 -6.98 3.94
CA TYR A 54 -0.84 -6.56 3.82
C TYR A 54 -0.90 -5.42 2.79
N ALA A 55 -1.82 -5.54 1.83
CA ALA A 55 -2.09 -4.51 0.84
C ALA A 55 -3.56 -4.60 0.38
N GLY A 56 -4.44 -4.77 1.38
CA GLY A 56 -5.84 -5.11 1.19
C GLY A 56 -6.14 -6.61 1.19
N HIS A 57 -7.42 -6.96 1.13
CA HIS A 57 -7.92 -8.34 1.10
C HIS A 57 -8.56 -8.68 -0.27
N PRO A 58 -8.31 -9.88 -0.83
CA PRO A 58 -7.43 -10.93 -0.32
C PRO A 58 -5.94 -10.59 -0.41
N GLN A 59 -5.13 -11.19 0.45
CA GLN A 59 -3.67 -10.99 0.45
C GLN A 59 -2.96 -12.26 -0.05
N PRO A 60 -1.89 -12.16 -0.85
CA PRO A 60 -1.15 -13.34 -1.27
C PRO A 60 -0.44 -13.99 -0.09
N LYS A 61 -0.26 -15.31 -0.15
CA LYS A 61 0.72 -15.99 0.70
C LYS A 61 2.10 -15.57 0.24
N VAL A 62 2.97 -15.24 1.20
CA VAL A 62 4.32 -14.73 0.91
C VAL A 62 5.36 -15.72 1.39
N LYS A 63 6.29 -16.06 0.50
CA LYS A 63 7.52 -16.78 0.83
C LYS A 63 8.73 -15.91 0.50
N VAL A 64 9.62 -15.74 1.48
CA VAL A 64 10.89 -15.03 1.30
C VAL A 64 12.04 -16.03 1.44
N ASP A 65 12.77 -16.24 0.35
CA ASP A 65 14.05 -16.93 0.33
C ASP A 65 15.19 -15.88 0.25
N THR A 66 16.46 -16.30 0.29
CA THR A 66 17.63 -15.40 0.48
C THR A 66 17.59 -14.11 -0.36
N ASN A 67 17.27 -14.21 -1.67
CA ASN A 67 17.23 -13.07 -2.59
C ASN A 67 15.92 -12.95 -3.37
N ILE A 68 14.95 -13.85 -3.13
CA ILE A 68 13.74 -13.99 -3.93
C ILE A 68 12.52 -13.92 -3.03
N ILE A 69 11.55 -13.11 -3.43
CA ILE A 69 10.20 -13.12 -2.86
C ILE A 69 9.31 -13.87 -3.84
N THR A 70 8.43 -14.73 -3.31
CA THR A 70 7.36 -15.37 -4.07
C THR A 70 6.02 -15.03 -3.45
N LEU A 71 5.11 -14.50 -4.27
CA LEU A 71 3.70 -14.30 -3.96
C LEU A 71 2.90 -15.46 -4.54
N ASP A 72 2.09 -16.09 -3.70
CA ASP A 72 1.18 -17.17 -4.05
C ASP A 72 -0.27 -16.70 -3.90
N PHE A 73 -0.96 -16.67 -5.03
CA PHE A 73 -2.35 -16.21 -5.19
C PHE A 73 -3.37 -17.35 -5.12
N THR A 74 -2.97 -18.54 -4.68
CA THR A 74 -3.90 -19.67 -4.48
C THR A 74 -4.92 -19.34 -3.41
N VAL A 75 -6.20 -19.40 -3.77
CA VAL A 75 -7.37 -19.22 -2.90
C VAL A 75 -8.16 -20.53 -2.82
N GLU A 76 -8.76 -20.81 -1.67
CA GLU A 76 -9.65 -21.98 -1.51
C GLU A 76 -11.06 -21.68 -2.05
N GLU A 77 -11.90 -22.72 -2.19
CA GLU A 77 -13.24 -22.64 -2.80
C GLU A 77 -14.17 -21.59 -2.13
N PHE A 78 -13.96 -21.35 -0.84
CA PHE A 78 -14.80 -20.45 -0.04
C PHE A 78 -14.11 -19.11 0.30
N ASP A 79 -12.90 -18.89 -0.20
CA ASP A 79 -12.14 -17.66 0.04
C ASP A 79 -12.55 -16.54 -0.93
N GLU A 80 -12.29 -15.29 -0.54
CA GLU A 80 -12.44 -14.16 -1.46
C GLU A 80 -11.40 -14.23 -2.57
N HIS A 81 -11.85 -14.03 -3.81
CA HIS A 81 -10.97 -14.04 -4.98
C HIS A 81 -10.31 -12.68 -5.21
N PHE A 82 -9.05 -12.70 -5.65
CA PHE A 82 -8.35 -11.51 -6.11
C PHE A 82 -9.05 -10.86 -7.30
N ALA A 83 -9.09 -9.53 -7.31
CA ALA A 83 -9.66 -8.72 -8.37
C ALA A 83 -8.64 -7.69 -8.89
N PRO A 84 -8.32 -7.68 -10.21
CA PRO A 84 -8.64 -8.72 -11.17
C PRO A 84 -7.98 -10.05 -10.81
N THR A 85 -8.52 -11.14 -11.33
CA THR A 85 -7.94 -12.48 -11.15
C THR A 85 -6.50 -12.50 -11.69
N PRO A 86 -5.50 -12.87 -10.86
CA PRO A 86 -4.11 -12.99 -11.29
C PRO A 86 -3.98 -13.97 -12.45
N LYS A 87 -3.16 -13.60 -13.44
CA LYS A 87 -2.87 -14.48 -14.58
C LYS A 87 -1.95 -15.64 -14.18
N ASP A 88 -1.05 -15.36 -13.24
CA ASP A 88 -0.08 -16.30 -12.71
C ASP A 88 -0.45 -16.59 -11.25
N VAL A 89 -0.50 -17.86 -10.87
CA VAL A 89 -0.77 -18.27 -9.49
C VAL A 89 0.43 -18.00 -8.58
N LEU A 90 1.65 -18.18 -9.11
CA LEU A 90 2.89 -17.92 -8.42
C LEU A 90 3.69 -16.85 -9.15
N VAL A 91 4.12 -15.82 -8.43
CA VAL A 91 4.93 -14.73 -8.98
C VAL A 91 6.17 -14.56 -8.12
N SER A 92 7.36 -14.75 -8.72
CA SER A 92 8.65 -14.62 -8.04
C SER A 92 9.46 -13.46 -8.61
N PHE A 93 10.16 -12.73 -7.74
CA PHE A 93 11.02 -11.60 -8.12
C PHE A 93 12.14 -11.35 -7.12
N GLU A 94 13.17 -10.62 -7.54
CA GLU A 94 14.32 -10.32 -6.69
C GLU A 94 14.02 -9.24 -5.65
N ILE A 95 14.54 -9.43 -4.43
CA ILE A 95 14.46 -8.44 -3.35
C ILE A 95 15.14 -7.12 -3.75
N SER A 96 16.28 -7.21 -4.45
CA SER A 96 17.03 -6.06 -4.98
C SER A 96 16.16 -5.20 -5.91
N SER A 97 15.45 -5.82 -6.85
CA SER A 97 14.55 -5.14 -7.77
C SER A 97 13.39 -4.48 -7.04
N LEU A 98 12.79 -5.17 -6.06
CA LEU A 98 11.72 -4.57 -5.26
C LEU A 98 12.21 -3.35 -4.46
N LYS A 99 13.41 -3.41 -3.85
CA LYS A 99 14.01 -2.25 -3.16
C LYS A 99 14.17 -1.06 -4.08
N SER A 100 14.70 -1.26 -5.29
CA SER A 100 14.82 -0.18 -6.27
C SER A 100 13.46 0.40 -6.68
N ALA A 101 12.45 -0.44 -6.86
CA ALA A 101 11.10 0.01 -7.19
C ALA A 101 10.46 0.85 -6.06
N ILE A 102 10.63 0.43 -4.81
CA ILE A 102 10.15 1.16 -3.63
C ILE A 102 10.78 2.55 -3.55
N GLU A 103 12.09 2.68 -3.76
CA GLU A 103 12.76 3.99 -3.74
C GLU A 103 12.23 4.93 -4.81
N ILE A 104 11.93 4.41 -6.00
CA ILE A 104 11.30 5.19 -7.09
C ILE A 104 9.91 5.66 -6.65
N VAL A 105 9.08 4.75 -6.12
CA VAL A 105 7.73 5.08 -5.64
C VAL A 105 7.80 6.12 -4.53
N LYS A 106 8.73 6.02 -3.58
CA LYS A 106 8.91 7.03 -2.53
C LYS A 106 9.22 8.41 -3.09
N GLN A 107 10.04 8.52 -4.13
CA GLN A 107 10.28 9.80 -4.81
C GLN A 107 9.01 10.35 -5.49
N GLU A 108 8.18 9.48 -6.08
CA GLU A 108 6.89 9.87 -6.64
C GLU A 108 5.90 10.36 -5.56
N LEU A 109 5.88 9.69 -4.40
CA LEU A 109 5.08 10.10 -3.24
C LEU A 109 5.54 11.43 -2.66
N GLU A 110 6.84 11.73 -2.64
CA GLU A 110 7.33 13.07 -2.25
C GLU A 110 6.90 14.16 -3.24
N ASN A 111 6.89 13.86 -4.53
CA ASN A 111 6.30 14.78 -5.52
C ASN A 111 4.78 14.95 -5.33
N PHE A 112 4.08 13.90 -4.89
CA PHE A 112 2.67 13.97 -4.54
C PHE A 112 2.42 14.80 -3.28
N LYS A 113 3.26 14.64 -2.24
CA LYS A 113 3.27 15.45 -1.01
C LYS A 113 3.28 16.94 -1.33
N VAL A 114 4.21 17.39 -2.19
CA VAL A 114 4.31 18.81 -2.61
C VAL A 114 3.01 19.31 -3.24
N ARG A 115 2.34 18.48 -4.05
CA ARG A 115 1.05 18.81 -4.68
C ARG A 115 -0.08 18.89 -3.64
N LEU A 116 -0.14 17.96 -2.70
CA LEU A 116 -1.14 17.97 -1.62
C LEU A 116 -0.98 19.20 -0.73
N GLU A 117 0.24 19.54 -0.33
CA GLU A 117 0.53 20.75 0.44
C GLU A 117 0.11 22.02 -0.30
N LYS A 118 0.33 22.06 -1.62
CA LYS A 118 -0.14 23.18 -2.44
C LYS A 118 -1.67 23.27 -2.42
N ILE A 119 -2.39 22.17 -2.60
CA ILE A 119 -3.86 22.14 -2.55
C ILE A 119 -4.38 22.57 -1.17
N ASN A 120 -3.76 22.07 -0.09
CA ASN A 120 -4.09 22.41 1.29
C ASN A 120 -4.01 23.93 1.53
N ARG A 121 -2.94 24.57 1.04
CA ARG A 121 -2.74 26.03 1.11
C ARG A 121 -3.69 26.80 0.20
N ASP A 122 -3.72 26.48 -1.09
CA ASP A 122 -4.46 27.25 -2.10
C ASP A 122 -5.97 27.26 -1.83
N ASN A 123 -6.49 26.20 -1.22
CA ASN A 123 -7.91 26.07 -0.88
C ASN A 123 -8.22 26.39 0.59
N ASN A 124 -7.23 26.88 1.37
CA ASN A 124 -7.37 27.20 2.79
C ASN A 124 -7.99 26.06 3.61
N LEU A 125 -7.62 24.81 3.33
CA LEU A 125 -8.17 23.64 4.03
C LEU A 125 -7.63 23.55 5.47
N ASN A 126 -6.42 24.07 5.72
CA ASN A 126 -5.77 24.11 7.03
C ASN A 126 -5.69 22.74 7.71
N ILE A 127 -5.49 21.68 6.93
CA ILE A 127 -5.32 20.33 7.46
C ILE A 127 -3.86 20.18 7.91
N GLU A 128 -3.67 20.01 9.21
CA GLU A 128 -2.35 19.73 9.77
C GLU A 128 -1.89 18.33 9.35
N ARG A 129 -0.59 18.19 9.02
CA ARG A 129 0.02 16.91 8.64
C ARG A 129 -0.77 16.16 7.55
N ILE A 130 -1.30 16.90 6.57
CA ILE A 130 -2.17 16.36 5.50
C ILE A 130 -1.50 15.18 4.78
N CYS A 131 -0.18 15.22 4.62
CA CYS A 131 0.55 14.19 3.89
C CYS A 131 0.75 12.93 4.74
N GLU A 132 1.01 13.09 6.03
CA GLU A 132 1.06 11.97 6.98
C GLU A 132 -0.31 11.28 7.04
N LEU A 133 -1.41 12.04 7.04
CA LEU A 133 -2.76 11.48 7.03
C LEU A 133 -3.13 10.78 5.72
N LEU A 134 -2.77 11.37 4.57
CA LEU A 134 -3.27 10.92 3.27
C LEU A 134 -2.31 10.03 2.47
N ILE A 135 -1.04 9.94 2.87
CA ILE A 135 -0.04 9.09 2.19
C ILE A 135 0.48 8.02 3.15
N TRP A 136 1.06 8.43 4.26
CA TRP A 136 1.88 7.53 5.09
C TRP A 136 1.09 6.76 6.13
N ASN A 137 0.01 7.37 6.64
CA ASN A 137 -0.78 6.89 7.77
C ASN A 137 0.10 6.40 8.94
N ASP A 138 1.21 7.11 9.18
CA ASP A 138 2.11 6.82 10.30
C ASP A 138 1.39 7.24 11.58
N GLU A 139 1.00 6.27 12.41
CA GLU A 139 0.58 6.54 13.78
C GLU A 139 1.81 6.99 14.59
N ASP A 140 1.69 8.14 15.27
CA ASP A 140 2.71 8.62 16.23
C ASP A 140 2.81 7.73 17.48
#